data_AF-A0A9D6G7P2-F1
#
_entry.id   AF-A0A9D6G7P2-F1
#
_cell.length_a   1.000
_cell.length_b   1.000
_cell.length_c   1.000
_cell.angle_alpha   90.00
_cell.angle_beta   90.00
_cell.angle_gamma   90.00
#
_symmetry.space_group_name_H-M   'P 1'
#
loop_
_entity.id
_entity.type
_entity.pdbx_description
1 polymer ?
#
loop_
_entity_poly.entity_id
_entity_poly.type
_entity_poly.pdbx_seq_one_letter_code
_entity_poly.pdbx_strand_id
1 'polypeptide(L)' 'MKSILEAPRFHDEQAAYDWVEARVWPNGRVCPHCGVVDRSGKLAGKSTRIGTYKCYECR' A
#
# COMPACT_ATOMS: atom_id res chain seq x y z
N MET A 1 29.81 6.05 -3.24
CA MET A 1 28.79 5.69 -2.24
C MET A 1 27.55 6.51 -2.54
N LYS A 2 26.42 5.87 -2.85
CA LYS A 2 25.17 6.57 -3.17
C LYS A 2 24.43 6.86 -1.86
N SER A 3 23.88 8.07 -1.71
CA SER A 3 23.19 8.44 -0.48
C SER A 3 21.89 7.65 -0.36
N ILE A 4 21.50 7.28 0.87
CA ILE A 4 20.23 6.59 1.10
C ILE A 4 19.03 7.45 0.69
N LEU A 5 19.19 8.77 0.73
CA LEU A 5 18.17 9.74 0.34
C LEU A 5 17.92 9.76 -1.17
N GLU A 6 18.87 9.30 -2.00
CA GLU A 6 18.70 9.21 -3.45
C GLU A 6 17.79 8.04 -3.87
N ALA A 7 17.29 7.25 -2.92
CA ALA A 7 16.38 6.16 -3.25
C ALA A 7 15.03 6.70 -3.76
N PRO A 8 14.41 6.06 -4.78
CA PRO A 8 13.16 6.55 -5.39
C PRO A 8 12.03 6.82 -4.39
N ARG A 9 11.95 6.02 -3.32
CA ARG A 9 10.97 6.16 -2.22
C ARG A 9 11.02 7.49 -1.45
N PHE A 10 12.07 8.30 -1.63
CA PHE A 10 12.19 9.63 -1.01
C PHE A 10 11.88 10.78 -1.98
N HIS A 11 11.70 10.49 -3.26
CA HIS A 11 11.45 11.49 -4.31
C HIS A 11 10.13 11.29 -5.04
N ASP A 12 9.53 10.10 -4.96
CA ASP A 12 8.27 9.77 -5.59
C ASP A 12 7.29 9.19 -4.56
N GLU A 13 6.07 9.74 -4.53
CA GLU A 13 5.05 9.33 -3.57
C GLU A 13 4.61 7.88 -3.81
N GLN A 14 4.40 7.45 -5.06
CA GLN A 14 3.99 6.08 -5.35
C GLN A 14 5.06 5.06 -4.93
N ALA A 15 6.33 5.35 -5.22
CA ALA A 15 7.47 4.54 -4.79
C ALA A 15 7.60 4.46 -3.26
N ALA A 16 7.21 5.52 -2.54
CA ALA A 16 7.15 5.52 -1.08
C ALA A 16 6.09 4.53 -0.57
N TYR A 17 4.87 4.59 -1.13
CA TYR A 17 3.80 3.65 -0.79
C TYR A 17 4.21 2.21 -1.09
N ASP A 18 4.70 1.92 -2.29
CA ASP A 18 5.07 0.57 -2.69
C ASP A 18 6.16 -0.02 -1.75
N TRP A 19 7.12 0.82 -1.32
CA TRP A 19 8.18 0.40 -0.41
C TRP A 19 7.68 0.11 1.02
N VAL A 20 6.69 0.88 1.50
CA VAL A 20 6.06 0.67 2.82
C VAL A 20 5.13 -0.55 2.76
N GLU A 21 4.28 -0.65 1.74
CA GLU A 21 3.33 -1.74 1.56
C GLU A 21 4.02 -3.10 1.48
N ALA A 22 5.16 -3.19 0.77
CA ALA A 22 5.97 -4.40 0.72
C ALA A 22 6.49 -4.86 2.09
N ARG A 23 6.63 -3.94 3.06
CA ARG A 23 7.08 -4.26 4.44
C ARG A 23 5.92 -4.54 5.39
N VAL A 24 4.82 -3.81 5.25
CA VAL A 24 3.65 -3.97 6.11
C VAL A 24 2.91 -5.26 5.76
N TRP A 25 2.88 -5.64 4.48
CA TRP A 25 2.13 -6.79 3.97
C TRP A 25 3.00 -7.73 3.14
N PRO A 26 4.05 -8.34 3.74
CA PRO A 26 4.95 -9.22 3.00
C PRO A 26 4.26 -10.49 2.47
N ASN A 27 3.21 -10.95 3.17
CA ASN A 27 2.48 -12.18 2.87
C ASN A 27 1.04 -11.93 2.41
N GLY A 28 0.72 -10.69 2.01
CA GLY A 28 -0.63 -10.31 1.60
C GLY A 28 -1.30 -9.31 2.54
N ARG A 29 -2.30 -8.61 1.98
CA ARG A 29 -2.98 -7.50 2.68
C ARG A 29 -4.06 -8.04 3.60
N VAL A 30 -3.77 -8.00 4.90
CA VAL A 30 -4.72 -8.41 5.94
C VAL A 30 -5.65 -7.25 6.29
N CYS A 31 -6.97 -7.50 6.27
CA CYS A 31 -7.93 -6.53 6.77
C CYS A 31 -7.94 -6.54 8.31
N PRO A 32 -7.69 -5.41 8.98
CA PRO A 32 -7.71 -5.37 10.45
C PRO A 32 -9.10 -5.57 11.07
N HIS A 33 -10.17 -5.47 10.27
CA HIS A 33 -11.54 -5.65 10.75
C HIS A 33 -12.03 -7.10 10.66
N CYS A 34 -12.00 -7.71 9.46
CA CYS A 34 -12.46 -9.09 9.26
C CYS A 34 -11.34 -10.15 9.25
N GLY A 35 -10.06 -9.76 9.33
CA GLY A 35 -8.93 -10.69 9.32
C GLY A 35 -8.66 -11.38 7.98
N VAL A 36 -9.50 -11.14 6.97
CA VAL A 36 -9.33 -11.73 5.63
C VAL A 36 -8.04 -11.22 4.97
N VAL A 37 -7.35 -12.12 4.29
CA VAL A 37 -6.11 -11.84 3.55
C VAL A 37 -6.42 -11.73 2.07
N ASP A 38 -5.81 -10.76 1.39
CA ASP A 38 -5.84 -10.59 -0.08
C ASP A 38 -7.23 -10.38 -0.72
N ARG A 39 -8.26 -10.12 0.09
CA ARG A 39 -9.60 -9.71 -0.37
C ARG A 39 -9.78 -8.19 -0.39
N SER A 40 -8.68 -7.45 -0.40
CA SER A 40 -8.66 -6.00 -0.52
C SER A 40 -8.21 -5.57 -1.91
N GLY A 41 -8.92 -4.63 -2.55
CA GLY A 41 -8.51 -4.05 -3.83
C GLY A 41 -8.16 -2.57 -3.74
N LYS A 42 -7.22 -2.15 -4.58
CA LYS A 42 -6.73 -0.77 -4.65
C LYS A 42 -7.82 0.10 -5.27
N LEU A 43 -8.15 1.19 -4.60
CA LEU A 43 -9.06 2.20 -5.13
C LEU A 43 -8.27 3.19 -5.99
N ALA A 44 -8.83 3.54 -7.16
CA ALA A 44 -8.22 4.47 -8.12
C ALA A 44 -9.18 5.60 -8.53
N GLY A 45 -10.10 5.97 -7.64
CA GLY A 45 -11.05 7.06 -7.90
C GLY A 45 -10.38 8.43 -7.88
N LYS A 46 -10.96 9.43 -8.56
CA LYS A 46 -10.42 10.80 -8.64
C LYS A 46 -10.27 11.50 -7.28
N SER A 47 -11.11 11.15 -6.32
CA SER A 47 -11.06 11.65 -4.94
C SER A 47 -10.33 10.71 -3.98
N THR A 48 -9.80 9.59 -4.48
CA THR A 48 -9.19 8.57 -3.65
C THR A 48 -7.69 8.80 -3.53
N ARG A 49 -7.18 8.78 -2.31
CA ARG A 49 -5.74 8.91 -2.04
C ARG A 49 -5.00 7.67 -2.55
N ILE A 50 -3.76 7.87 -3.00
CA ILE A 50 -2.82 6.80 -3.35
C ILE A 50 -2.66 5.83 -2.18
N GLY A 51 -2.62 4.53 -2.46
CA GLY A 51 -2.47 3.48 -1.45
C GLY A 51 -3.75 3.19 -0.65
N THR A 52 -4.91 3.71 -1.05
CA THR A 52 -6.17 3.38 -0.38
C THR A 52 -6.68 2.03 -0.85
N TYR A 53 -6.87 1.11 0.10
CA TYR A 53 -7.43 -0.21 -0.15
C TYR A 53 -8.80 -0.36 0.46
N LYS A 54 -9.71 -1.03 -0.25
CA LYS A 54 -11.01 -1.42 0.27
C LYS A 54 -11.07 -2.93 0.43
N CYS A 55 -11.39 -3.39 1.64
CA CYS A 55 -11.76 -4.79 1.86
C CYS A 55 -13.13 -5.06 1.25
N TYR A 56 -13.24 -6.07 0.41
CA TYR A 56 -14.51 -6.44 -0.24
C TYR A 56 -15.30 -7.50 0.52
N GLU A 57 -14.69 -8.14 1.53
CA GLU A 57 -15.38 -9.09 2.40
C GLU A 57 -16.18 -8.39 3.49
N CYS A 58 -15.60 -7.31 4.06
CA CYS A 58 -16.21 -6.48 5.09
C CYS A 58 -17.27 -5.48 4.54
N ARG A 59 -17.91 -5.77 3.40
CA ARG A 59 -18.81 -4.81 2.72
C ARG A 59 -20.12 -4.59 3.48
#